data_AF-A0A0D0IIA4-F1
#
_entry.id   AF-A0A0D0IIA4-F1
#
_cell.length_a   1.000
_cell.length_b   1.000
_cell.length_c   1.000
_cell.angle_alpha   90.00
_cell.angle_beta   90.00
_cell.angle_gamma   90.00
#
_symmetry.space_group_name_H-M   'P 1'
#
loop_
_entity.id
_entity.type
_entity.pdbx_description
1 polymer ?
#
loop_
_entity_poly.entity_id
_entity_poly.type
_entity_poly.pdbx_seq_one_letter_code
_entity_poly.pdbx_strand_id
1 'polypeptide(L)'
;MTLSPELFDNVSEVTRIDSVAVDAFSDLPRVLGKIASFRDKDHLFLIALGPAGTILASKLAKLGEQAIDVGHISDSFETVFQGAEWPEKKPLTR
;
A
#
# COMPACT_ATOMS: atom_id res chain seq x y z
N MET A 1 -6.10 -0.87 -1.87
CA MET A 1 -6.37 -0.95 -0.41
C MET A 1 -7.38 0.11 -0.02
N THR A 2 -8.47 -0.25 0.65
CA THR A 2 -9.43 0.72 1.21
C THR A 2 -8.86 1.39 2.45
N LEU A 3 -9.01 2.71 2.57
CA LEU A 3 -8.61 3.45 3.77
C LEU A 3 -9.79 3.49 4.74
N SER A 4 -10.00 2.40 5.48
CA SER A 4 -11.01 2.35 6.55
C SER A 4 -10.58 3.30 7.69
N PRO A 5 -11.45 4.21 8.15
CA PRO A 5 -11.14 5.09 9.28
C PRO A 5 -10.69 4.31 10.51
N GLU A 6 -11.33 3.18 10.82
CA GLU A 6 -11.03 2.36 11.98
C GLU A 6 -9.60 1.79 12.01
N LEU A 7 -8.97 1.67 10.84
CA LEU A 7 -7.59 1.17 10.72
C LEU A 7 -6.56 2.31 10.67
N PHE A 8 -6.97 3.54 10.33
CA PHE A 8 -6.05 4.65 10.04
C PHE A 8 -6.46 5.99 10.68
N ASP A 9 -7.33 6.02 11.70
CA ASP A 9 -7.84 7.26 12.32
C ASP A 9 -6.79 8.03 13.14
N ASN A 10 -5.68 7.37 13.49
CA ASN A 10 -4.61 7.94 14.31
C ASN A 10 -3.47 8.54 13.50
N VAL A 11 -3.54 8.49 12.16
CA VAL A 11 -2.50 9.06 11.28
C VAL A 11 -2.67 10.58 11.15
N SER A 12 -1.57 11.32 11.08
CA SER A 12 -1.62 12.78 10.94
C SER A 12 -2.06 13.24 9.55
N GLU A 13 -1.64 12.53 8.51
CA GLU A 13 -1.95 12.81 7.11
C GLU A 13 -1.85 11.51 6.31
N VAL A 14 -2.74 11.31 5.33
CA VAL A 14 -2.65 10.21 4.37
C VAL A 14 -2.54 10.77 2.96
N THR A 15 -1.51 10.35 2.25
CA THR A 15 -1.43 10.49 0.78
C THR A 15 -1.47 9.10 0.15
N ARG A 16 -2.39 8.89 -0.80
CA ARG A 16 -2.55 7.62 -1.50
C ARG A 16 -2.00 7.70 -2.92
N ILE A 17 -1.20 6.71 -3.30
CA ILE A 17 -0.69 6.52 -4.66
C ILE A 17 -1.22 5.20 -5.19
N ASP A 18 -2.21 5.25 -6.08
CA ASP A 18 -2.73 4.06 -6.75
C ASP A 18 -1.83 3.61 -7.90
N SER A 19 -1.88 2.31 -8.18
CA SER A 19 -1.24 1.63 -9.31
C SER A 19 -2.28 0.79 -10.06
N VAL A 20 -1.84 -0.16 -10.87
CA VAL A 20 -2.71 -1.08 -11.61
C VAL A 20 -3.01 -2.32 -10.78
N ALA A 21 -4.22 -2.87 -10.92
CA ALA A 21 -4.66 -4.04 -10.17
C ALA A 21 -3.91 -5.34 -10.55
N VAL A 22 -3.35 -5.41 -11.75
CA VAL A 22 -2.64 -6.57 -12.30
C VAL A 22 -1.35 -6.11 -12.95
N ASP A 23 -0.28 -6.87 -12.77
CA ASP A 23 1.07 -6.58 -13.29
C ASP A 23 1.62 -5.20 -12.86
N ALA A 24 1.43 -4.86 -11.59
CA ALA A 24 1.92 -3.61 -11.00
C ALA A 24 3.45 -3.45 -11.04
N PHE A 25 4.18 -4.53 -11.31
CA PHE A 25 5.63 -4.48 -11.50
C PHE A 25 6.01 -3.54 -12.65
N SER A 26 5.24 -3.60 -13.75
CA SER A 26 5.45 -2.74 -14.94
C SER A 26 5.25 -1.24 -14.65
N ASP A 27 4.45 -0.92 -13.63
CA ASP A 27 4.07 0.46 -13.25
C ASP A 27 4.96 1.03 -12.13
N LEU A 28 5.88 0.24 -11.56
CA LEU A 28 6.81 0.69 -10.52
C LEU A 28 7.60 1.96 -10.89
N PRO A 29 8.08 2.17 -12.13
CA PRO A 29 8.76 3.41 -12.49
C PRO A 29 7.90 4.66 -12.27
N ARG A 30 6.61 4.61 -12.62
CA ARG A 30 5.67 5.72 -12.41
C ARG A 30 5.39 5.93 -10.92
N VAL A 31 5.21 4.84 -10.16
CA VAL A 31 4.97 4.89 -8.71
C VAL A 31 6.18 5.52 -7.99
N LEU A 32 7.40 5.09 -8.30
CA LEU A 32 8.64 5.65 -7.74
C LEU A 32 8.80 7.13 -8.11
N GLY A 33 8.46 7.51 -9.34
CA GLY A 33 8.46 8.91 -9.78
C GLY A 33 7.51 9.78 -8.94
N LYS A 34 6.33 9.27 -8.57
CA LYS A 34 5.42 9.96 -7.66
C LYS A 34 5.95 10.01 -6.22
N ILE A 35 6.56 8.94 -5.74
CA ILE A 35 7.14 8.90 -4.38
C ILE A 35 8.27 9.94 -4.24
N ALA A 36 9.01 10.22 -5.31
CA ALA A 36 10.12 11.18 -5.30
C ALA A 36 9.72 12.58 -4.80
N SER A 37 8.46 13.01 -4.97
CA SER A 37 7.98 14.31 -4.48
C SER A 37 7.74 14.36 -2.97
N PHE A 38 7.89 13.24 -2.26
CA PHE A 38 7.62 13.13 -0.83
C PHE A 38 8.88 12.85 0.01
N ARG A 39 10.06 12.73 -0.61
CA ARG A 39 11.30 12.27 0.07
C ARG A 39 11.88 13.24 1.10
N ASP A 40 11.49 14.51 1.05
CA ASP A 40 11.97 15.53 2.00
C ASP A 40 11.12 15.59 3.29
N LYS A 41 10.18 14.67 3.46
CA LYS A 41 9.24 14.62 4.58
C LYS A 41 9.38 13.30 5.33
N ASP A 42 9.15 13.35 6.64
CA ASP A 42 9.13 12.16 7.48
C ASP A 42 7.83 11.37 7.24
N HIS A 43 7.90 10.40 6.33
CA HIS A 43 6.77 9.57 5.93
C HIS A 43 7.06 8.08 6.14
N LEU A 44 6.05 7.36 6.63
CA LEU A 44 6.00 5.91 6.59
C LEU A 44 5.25 5.45 5.34
N PHE A 45 5.91 4.67 4.48
CA PHE A 45 5.28 4.11 3.29
C PHE A 45 4.60 2.77 3.60
N LEU A 46 3.27 2.74 3.56
CA LEU A 46 2.49 1.49 3.62
C LEU A 46 2.18 1.00 2.21
N ILE A 47 2.50 -0.26 1.92
CA ILE A 47 2.39 -0.83 0.56
C ILE A 47 1.42 -2.00 0.56
N ALA A 48 0.50 -2.00 -0.41
CA ALA A 48 -0.44 -3.08 -0.66
C ALA A 48 -0.49 -3.31 -2.18
N LEU A 49 0.57 -3.92 -2.74
CA LEU A 49 0.79 -4.00 -4.19
C LEU A 49 1.22 -5.39 -4.66
N GLY A 50 0.75 -6.44 -3.97
CA GLY A 50 1.09 -7.82 -4.27
C GLY A 50 2.60 -8.06 -4.37
N PRO A 51 3.08 -8.92 -5.30
CA PRO A 51 4.51 -9.19 -5.46
C PRO A 51 5.37 -7.96 -5.80
N ALA A 52 4.78 -6.95 -6.46
CA ALA A 52 5.47 -5.69 -6.75
C ALA A 52 5.73 -4.87 -5.48
N GLY A 53 4.93 -5.08 -4.42
CA GLY A 53 5.09 -4.43 -3.12
C GLY A 53 6.43 -4.73 -2.47
N THR A 54 6.83 -6.01 -2.42
CA THR A 54 8.14 -6.43 -1.89
C THR A 54 9.30 -5.76 -2.64
N ILE A 55 9.20 -5.65 -3.97
CA ILE A 55 10.23 -5.01 -4.78
C ILE A 55 10.27 -3.49 -4.50
N LEU A 56 9.10 -2.86 -4.38
CA LEU A 56 9.00 -1.44 -4.04
C LEU A 56 9.60 -1.15 -2.66
N ALA A 57 9.26 -1.95 -1.64
CA ALA A 57 9.80 -1.84 -0.30
C ALA A 57 11.34 -1.94 -0.30
N SER A 58 11.89 -2.90 -1.04
CA SER A 58 13.36 -3.04 -1.19
C SER A 58 14.01 -1.82 -1.84
N LYS A 59 13.37 -1.22 -2.86
CA LYS A 59 13.88 -0.01 -3.52
C LYS A 59 13.83 1.21 -2.59
N LEU A 60 12.74 1.37 -1.84
CA LEU A 60 12.59 2.45 -0.86
C LEU A 60 13.60 2.33 0.27
N ALA A 61 13.83 1.13 0.80
CA ALA A 61 14.86 0.88 1.80
C ALA A 61 16.27 1.27 1.31
N LYS A 62 16.59 0.99 0.03
CA LYS A 62 17.87 1.41 -0.58
C LYS A 62 17.99 2.93 -0.74
N LEU A 63 16.88 3.66 -0.73
CA LEU A 63 16.84 5.12 -0.77
C LEU A 63 16.83 5.75 0.64
N GLY A 64 16.88 4.94 1.70
CA GLY A 64 16.82 5.39 3.09
C GLY A 64 15.41 5.59 3.63
N GLU A 65 14.39 5.24 2.85
CA GLU A 65 12.99 5.42 3.23
C GLU A 65 12.45 4.21 4.01
N GLN A 66 11.60 4.44 5.01
CA GLN A 66 10.94 3.35 5.74
C GLN A 66 9.67 2.92 5.00
N ALA A 67 9.63 1.64 4.61
CA ALA A 67 8.48 1.04 3.93
C ALA A 67 8.06 -0.28 4.59
N ILE A 68 6.76 -0.48 4.74
CA ILE A 68 6.16 -1.71 5.25
C ILE A 68 5.17 -2.24 4.21
N ASP A 69 5.43 -3.43 3.69
CA ASP A 69 4.46 -4.15 2.86
C ASP A 69 3.42 -4.80 3.78
N VAL A 70 2.19 -4.28 3.73
CA VAL A 70 1.06 -4.67 4.56
C VAL A 70 0.04 -5.53 3.81
N GLY A 71 0.23 -5.76 2.51
CA GLY A 71 -0.64 -6.63 1.71
C GLY A 71 -2.14 -6.32 1.87
N HIS A 72 -2.94 -7.34 2.16
CA HIS A 72 -4.40 -7.23 2.31
C HIS A 72 -4.84 -6.80 3.73
N ILE A 73 -4.14 -5.87 4.39
CA ILE A 73 -4.44 -5.50 5.78
C ILE A 73 -5.88 -4.97 5.95
N SER A 74 -6.38 -4.15 5.03
CA SER A 74 -7.76 -3.63 5.12
C SER A 74 -8.80 -4.73 4.99
N ASP A 75 -8.64 -5.65 4.04
CA ASP A 75 -9.56 -6.77 3.88
C ASP A 75 -9.47 -7.74 5.07
N SER A 76 -8.27 -7.91 5.64
CA SER A 76 -8.05 -8.71 6.84
C SER A 76 -8.74 -8.10 8.05
N PHE A 77 -8.67 -6.78 8.20
CA PHE A 77 -9.39 -6.04 9.25
C PHE A 77 -10.90 -6.23 9.11
N GLU A 78 -11.46 -6.03 7.92
CA GLU A 78 -12.89 -6.25 7.67
C GLU A 78 -13.32 -7.71 7.94
N THR A 79 -12.49 -8.67 7.54
CA THR A 79 -12.77 -10.10 7.79
C THR A 79 -12.86 -10.39 9.30
N VAL A 80 -11.87 -9.89 10.06
CA VAL A 80 -11.76 -10.18 11.51
C VAL A 80 -12.83 -9.43 12.32
N PHE A 81 -13.07 -8.16 12.02
CA PHE A 81 -13.88 -7.29 12.88
C PHE A 81 -15.30 -7.02 12.35
N GLN A 82 -15.55 -7.27 11.07
CA GLN A 82 -16.83 -6.96 10.42
C GLN A 82 -17.50 -8.19 9.77
N GLY A 83 -16.88 -9.37 9.87
CA GLY A 83 -17.42 -10.61 9.31
C GLY A 83 -17.45 -10.64 7.78
N ALA A 84 -16.58 -9.85 7.12
CA ALA A 84 -16.47 -9.83 5.67
C ALA A 84 -15.89 -11.14 5.10
N GLU A 85 -16.00 -11.31 3.78
CA GLU A 85 -15.35 -12.43 3.09
C GLU A 85 -13.82 -12.30 3.09
N TRP A 86 -13.15 -13.46 3.10
CA TRP A 86 -11.69 -13.55 2.98
C TRP A 86 -11.16 -12.80 1.76
N PRO A 87 -10.02 -12.10 1.87
CA PRO A 87 -9.46 -11.28 0.80
C PRO A 87 -9.32 -12.04 -0.53
N GLU A 88 -8.95 -13.32 -0.48
CA GLU A 88 -8.70 -14.16 -1.66
C GLU A 88 -9.97 -14.49 -2.46
N LYS A 89 -11.16 -14.24 -1.88
CA LYS A 89 -12.46 -14.45 -2.55
C LYS A 89 -13.00 -13.18 -3.19
N LYS A 90 -12.47 -12.01 -2.83
CA LYS A 90 -12.92 -10.72 -3.37
C LYS A 90 -12.41 -10.54 -4.81
N PRO A 91 -13.18 -9.85 -5.67
CA PRO A 91 -12.72 -9.54 -7.02
C PRO A 91 -11.50 -8.61 -7.00
N LEU A 92 -10.64 -8.70 -8.02
CA LEU A 92 -9.50 -7.80 -8.18
C LEU A 92 -10.00 -6.38 -8.47
N THR A 93 -9.81 -5.47 -7.52
CA THR A 93 -10.17 -4.05 -7.64
C THR A 93 -8.92 -3.16 -7.63
N ARG A 94 -9.05 -1.97 -8.25
CA ARG A 94 -7.96 -1.02 -8.49
C ARG A 94 -7.49 -0.26 -7.25
#